data_AF-A0A832X7B0-F1
#
_entry.id   AF-A0A832X7B0-F1
#
_cell.length_a   1.000
_cell.length_b   1.000
_cell.length_c   1.000
_cell.angle_alpha   90.00
_cell.angle_beta   90.00
_cell.angle_gamma   90.00
#
_symmetry.space_group_name_H-M   'P 1'
#
loop_
_entity.id
_entity.type
_entity.pdbx_description
1 polymer ?
#
loop_
_entity_poly.entity_id
_entity_poly.type
_entity_poly.pdbx_seq_one_letter_code
_entity_poly.pdbx_strand_id
1 'polypeptide(L)'
;MTNVGVGDISYENSGFQIPIDVREGADVLVQVMIYDVSGLHQEEMQLILERVSLSYGHTAIFIPAPLPEGSYKAHIALFQDGKRLAGRILDFHIN
;
A
#
# COMPACT_ATOMS: atom_id res chain seq x y z
N MET A 1 -6.93 16.36 13.93
CA MET A 1 -7.51 16.20 12.58
C MET A 1 -6.55 15.33 11.78
N THR A 2 -7.04 14.46 10.92
CA THR A 2 -6.16 13.66 10.04
C THR A 2 -5.83 14.51 8.82
N ASN A 3 -4.55 14.75 8.56
CA ASN A 3 -4.10 15.64 7.48
C ASN A 3 -4.02 14.93 6.12
N VAL A 4 -4.15 13.60 6.13
CA VAL A 4 -4.06 12.73 4.96
C VAL A 4 -5.32 11.85 4.88
N GLY A 5 -6.13 12.04 3.84
CA GLY A 5 -7.15 11.10 3.41
C GLY A 5 -6.53 10.01 2.55
N VAL A 6 -7.06 8.78 2.62
CA VAL A 6 -6.58 7.63 1.84
C VAL A 6 -7.76 7.03 1.08
N GLY A 7 -7.62 6.91 -0.24
CA GLY A 7 -8.60 6.31 -1.13
C GLY A 7 -8.47 4.79 -1.25
N ASP A 8 -9.08 4.24 -2.29
CA ASP A 8 -9.03 2.80 -2.57
C ASP A 8 -7.71 2.43 -3.25
N ILE A 9 -7.03 1.43 -2.68
CA ILE A 9 -5.70 0.99 -3.10
C ILE A 9 -5.85 -0.02 -4.23
N SER A 10 -5.10 0.16 -5.32
CA SER A 10 -5.02 -0.79 -6.44
C SER A 10 -3.59 -1.28 -6.67
N TYR A 11 -3.45 -2.39 -7.39
CA TYR A 11 -2.15 -2.89 -7.86
C TYR A 11 -2.09 -2.76 -9.38
N GLU A 12 -1.23 -1.86 -9.87
CA GLU A 12 -1.11 -1.49 -11.28
C GLU A 12 0.35 -1.11 -11.59
N ASN A 13 0.80 -1.34 -12.83
CA ASN A 13 2.17 -1.00 -13.25
C ASN A 13 3.26 -1.59 -12.33
N SER A 14 3.07 -2.83 -11.87
CA SER A 14 3.99 -3.55 -10.98
C SER A 14 4.21 -2.89 -9.62
N GLY A 15 3.17 -2.26 -9.06
CA GLY A 15 3.20 -1.74 -7.71
C GLY A 15 1.83 -1.30 -7.19
N PHE A 16 1.79 -0.86 -5.94
CA PHE A 16 0.57 -0.40 -5.29
C PHE A 16 0.38 1.10 -5.52
N GLN A 17 -0.76 1.45 -6.11
CA GLN A 17 -1.23 2.83 -6.21
C GLN A 17 -2.13 3.13 -5.02
N ILE A 18 -1.75 4.10 -4.22
CA ILE A 18 -2.46 4.50 -3.01
C ILE A 18 -2.91 5.95 -3.21
N PRO A 19 -4.16 6.20 -3.65
CA PRO A 19 -4.70 7.54 -3.74
C PRO A 19 -4.70 8.21 -2.37
N ILE A 20 -4.29 9.47 -2.32
CA ILE A 20 -4.21 10.27 -1.10
C ILE A 20 -4.77 11.67 -1.34
N ASP A 21 -5.32 12.27 -0.28
CA ASP A 21 -5.70 13.69 -0.23
C ASP A 21 -4.95 14.35 0.92
N VAL A 22 -4.00 15.22 0.61
CA VAL A 22 -3.07 15.81 1.58
C VAL A 22 -3.37 17.30 1.75
N ARG A 23 -3.87 17.67 2.93
CA ARG A 23 -4.24 19.06 3.24
C ARG A 23 -3.05 19.90 3.71
N GLU A 24 -2.10 19.26 4.37
CA GLU A 24 -0.86 19.86 4.89
C GLU A 24 0.25 18.82 4.77
N GLY A 25 1.51 19.27 4.69
CA GLY A 25 2.65 18.36 4.58
C GLY A 25 2.68 17.32 5.71
N ALA A 26 3.01 16.07 5.38
CA ALA A 26 2.94 14.95 6.30
C ALA A 26 3.97 13.87 5.94
N ASP A 27 4.67 13.33 6.95
CA ASP A 27 5.47 12.13 6.77
C ASP A 27 4.65 10.89 7.14
N VAL A 28 4.58 9.94 6.23
CA VAL A 28 3.87 8.67 6.44
C VAL A 28 4.81 7.48 6.28
N LEU A 29 4.52 6.41 6.99
CA LEU A 29 5.11 5.09 6.76
C LEU A 29 4.07 4.22 6.08
N VAL A 30 4.39 3.71 4.90
CA VAL A 30 3.60 2.71 4.18
C VAL A 30 4.20 1.34 4.47
N GLN A 31 3.35 0.42 4.91
CA GLN A 31 3.69 -0.99 5.09
C GLN A 31 2.85 -1.82 4.13
N VAL A 32 3.50 -2.68 3.35
CA VAL A 32 2.86 -3.65 2.46
C VAL A 32 3.41 -5.03 2.79
N MET A 33 2.54 -5.94 3.23
CA MET A 33 2.88 -7.36 3.39
C MET A 33 2.20 -8.15 2.28
N ILE A 34 2.97 -8.89 1.49
CA ILE A 34 2.51 -9.63 0.31
C ILE A 34 2.62 -11.12 0.58
N TYR A 35 1.56 -11.85 0.25
CA TYR A 35 1.46 -13.30 0.35
C TYR A 35 1.20 -13.90 -1.03
N ASP A 36 1.94 -14.96 -1.38
CA ASP A 36 1.55 -15.86 -2.47
C ASP A 36 0.35 -16.68 -2.02
N VAL A 37 -0.60 -16.89 -2.93
CA VAL A 37 -1.80 -17.69 -2.69
C VAL A 37 -1.85 -18.82 -3.69
N SER A 38 -1.43 -20.01 -3.24
CA SER A 38 -1.44 -21.24 -4.03
C SER A 38 -2.33 -22.30 -3.38
N GLY A 39 -3.41 -22.66 -4.07
CA GLY A 39 -4.42 -23.58 -3.55
C GLY A 39 -5.12 -23.04 -2.31
N LEU A 40 -4.95 -23.72 -1.16
CA LEU A 40 -5.50 -23.31 0.14
C LEU A 40 -4.44 -22.74 1.09
N HIS A 41 -3.22 -22.49 0.59
CA HIS A 41 -2.10 -22.00 1.37
C HIS A 41 -1.83 -20.52 1.09
N GLN A 42 -1.32 -19.83 2.11
CA GLN A 42 -0.78 -18.48 1.99
C GLN A 42 0.66 -18.50 2.51
N GLU A 43 1.59 -18.03 1.71
CA GLU A 43 3.01 -17.95 2.06
C GLU A 43 3.45 -16.49 2.03
N GLU A 44 4.03 -16.00 3.13
CA GLU A 44 4.57 -14.64 3.18
C GLU A 44 5.77 -14.52 2.23
N MET A 45 5.65 -13.67 1.22
CA MET A 45 6.71 -13.46 0.23
C MET A 45 7.58 -12.26 0.56
N GLN A 46 6.95 -11.14 0.91
CA GLN A 46 7.64 -9.86 0.97
C GLN A 46 6.98 -8.90 1.94
N LEU A 47 7.82 -8.21 2.73
CA LEU A 47 7.46 -7.04 3.51
C LEU A 47 8.15 -5.81 2.91
N ILE A 48 7.37 -4.79 2.56
CA ILE A 48 7.85 -3.48 2.12
C ILE A 48 7.50 -2.46 3.20
N LEU A 49 8.50 -1.68 3.62
CA LEU A 49 8.35 -0.57 4.56
C LEU A 49 8.97 0.68 3.93
N GLU A 50 8.15 1.65 3.56
CA GLU A 50 8.58 2.85 2.85
C GLU A 50 8.12 4.11 3.58
N ARG A 51 9.06 5.02 3.85
CA ARG A 51 8.75 6.35 4.39
C ARG A 51 8.54 7.32 3.24
N VAL A 52 7.41 8.00 3.24
CA VAL A 52 7.02 8.92 2.17
C VAL A 52 6.71 10.28 2.78
N SER A 53 7.43 11.30 2.33
CA SER A 53 7.14 12.70 2.67
C SER A 53 6.12 13.26 1.68
N LEU A 54 4.96 13.64 2.20
CA LEU A 54 3.84 14.17 1.43
C LEU A 54 3.81 15.69 1.50
N SER A 55 3.58 16.31 0.35
CA SER A 55 3.33 17.75 0.25
C SER A 55 1.89 18.02 -0.16
N TYR A 56 1.41 19.24 0.08
CA TYR A 56 0.12 19.69 -0.43
C TYR A 56 0.04 19.47 -1.95
N GLY A 57 -1.07 18.87 -2.40
CA GLY A 57 -1.27 18.54 -3.81
C GLY A 57 -0.75 17.17 -4.26
N HIS A 58 -0.09 16.39 -3.38
CA HIS A 58 0.12 14.97 -3.67
C HIS A 58 -1.22 14.24 -3.71
N THR A 59 -1.43 13.47 -4.79
CA THR A 59 -2.68 12.76 -5.06
C THR A 59 -2.54 11.24 -4.97
N ALA A 60 -1.31 10.72 -4.99
CA ALA A 60 -1.05 9.28 -4.89
C ALA A 60 0.34 9.00 -4.31
N ILE A 61 0.48 7.82 -3.69
CA ILE A 61 1.75 7.17 -3.38
C ILE A 61 1.86 5.94 -4.26
N PHE A 62 3.03 5.72 -4.85
CA PHE A 62 3.35 4.49 -5.57
C PHE A 62 4.39 3.69 -4.81
N ILE A 63 4.06 2.44 -4.46
CA ILE A 63 4.99 1.51 -3.82
C ILE A 63 5.36 0.42 -4.84
N PRO A 64 6.60 0.41 -5.36
CA PRO A 64 7.02 -0.60 -6.33
C PRO A 64 7.05 -1.98 -5.67
N ALA A 65 6.41 -2.95 -6.32
CA ALA A 65 6.34 -4.32 -5.85
C ALA A 65 6.26 -5.25 -7.07
N PRO A 66 7.36 -5.42 -7.84
CA PRO A 66 7.34 -6.30 -8.99
C PRO A 66 7.13 -7.75 -8.54
N LEU A 67 6.03 -8.34 -8.98
CA LEU A 67 5.64 -9.72 -8.69
C LEU A 67 5.54 -10.52 -10.00
N PRO A 68 5.88 -11.82 -9.98
CA PRO A 68 5.63 -12.69 -11.13
C PRO A 68 4.11 -12.92 -11.34
N GLU A 69 3.77 -13.62 -12.43
CA GLU A 69 2.40 -14.10 -12.64
C GLU A 69 1.98 -15.01 -11.48
N GLY A 70 0.75 -14.84 -10.98
CA GLY A 70 0.29 -15.53 -9.79
C GLY A 70 -0.90 -14.87 -9.10
N SER A 71 -1.37 -15.51 -8.03
CA SER A 71 -2.45 -15.03 -7.18
C SER A 71 -1.87 -14.55 -5.85
N TYR A 72 -2.27 -13.36 -5.42
CA TYR A 72 -1.68 -12.70 -4.27
C TYR A 72 -2.73 -12.15 -3.32
N LYS A 73 -2.33 -12.06 -2.05
CA LYS A 73 -2.99 -11.25 -1.04
C LYS A 73 -2.01 -10.21 -0.52
N ALA A 74 -2.41 -8.95 -0.40
CA ALA A 74 -1.60 -7.90 0.19
C ALA A 74 -2.33 -7.26 1.38
N HIS A 75 -1.62 -7.11 2.50
CA HIS A 75 -2.04 -6.29 3.62
C HIS A 75 -1.28 -4.96 3.56
N ILE A 76 -2.00 -3.89 3.24
CA ILE A 76 -1.43 -2.54 3.13
C ILE A 76 -1.90 -1.69 4.31
N ALA A 77 -0.99 -0.98 4.96
CA ALA A 77 -1.28 -0.05 6.03
C ALA A 77 -0.46 1.22 5.89
N LEU A 78 -1.08 2.36 6.18
CA LEU A 78 -0.42 3.66 6.24
C LEU A 78 -0.42 4.14 7.68
N PHE A 79 0.72 4.66 8.14
CA PHE A 79 0.90 5.18 9.49
C PHE A 79 1.42 6.63 9.43
N GLN A 80 0.97 7.45 10.36
CA GLN A 80 1.49 8.79 10.63
C GLN A 80 1.65 8.94 12.14
N ASP A 81 2.83 9.39 12.58
CA ASP A 81 3.16 9.56 14.01
C ASP A 81 2.85 8.31 14.86
N GLY A 82 3.14 7.12 14.32
CA GLY A 82 2.90 5.84 14.98
C GLY A 82 1.43 5.39 15.02
N LYS A 83 0.50 6.16 14.45
CA LYS A 83 -0.92 5.82 14.38
C LYS A 83 -1.29 5.34 12.97
N ARG A 84 -2.05 4.24 12.89
CA ARG A 84 -2.58 3.75 11.61
C ARG A 84 -3.63 4.72 11.08
N LEU A 85 -3.36 5.31 9.92
CA LEU A 85 -4.28 6.17 9.18
C LEU A 85 -5.33 5.35 8.42
N ALA A 86 -4.86 4.34 7.68
CA ALA A 86 -5.68 3.48 6.85
C ALA A 86 -5.09 2.08 6.76
N GLY A 87 -5.93 1.11 6.40
CA GLY A 87 -5.51 -0.23 6.10
C GLY A 87 -6.46 -0.90 5.11
N ARG A 88 -5.91 -1.72 4.22
CA ARG A 88 -6.65 -2.50 3.23
C ARG A 88 -6.05 -3.88 3.07
N ILE A 89 -6.91 -4.84 2.75
CA ILE A 89 -6.53 -6.16 2.28
C ILE A 89 -6.95 -6.20 0.82
N LEU A 90 -6.02 -6.52 -0.06
CA LEU A 90 -6.26 -6.66 -1.50
C LEU A 90 -5.99 -8.11 -1.90
N ASP A 91 -6.96 -8.74 -2.53
CA ASP A 91 -6.77 -9.99 -3.25
C ASP A 91 -6.69 -9.66 -4.74
N PHE A 92 -5.65 -10.13 -5.43
CA PHE A 92 -5.41 -9.79 -6.83
C PHE A 92 -4.68 -10.92 -7.56
N HIS A 93 -4.77 -10.90 -8.89
CA HIS A 93 -4.15 -11.88 -9.76
C HIS A 93 -3.38 -11.16 -10.88
N ILE A 94 -2.18 -11.63 -11.16
CA ILE A 94 -1.32 -11.13 -12.23
C ILE A 94 -1.26 -12.20 -13.32
N ASN A 95 -1.64 -11.82 -14.54
CA ASN A 95 -1.52 -12.62 -15.75
C ASN A 95 -0.42 -12.08 -16.66
#